data_AF-A0A968YUD2-F1
#
_entry.id   AF-A0A968YUD2-F1
#
_cell.length_a   1.000
_cell.length_b   1.000
_cell.length_c   1.000
_cell.angle_alpha   90.00
_cell.angle_beta   90.00
_cell.angle_gamma   90.00
#
_symmetry.space_group_name_H-M   'P 1'
#
loop_
_entity.id
_entity.type
_entity.pdbx_description
1 polymer ?
#
loop_
_entity_poly.entity_id
_entity_poly.type
_entity_poly.pdbx_seq_one_letter_code
_entity_poly.pdbx_strand_id
1 'polypeptide(L)'
;MTSKLLNGLNTLLVFNTFFVLGSFAWFVAALVGRSAGVPLGFDLWYKLWEPVFTPALGLLMGGALLSGLLSQITKRLSQRAKQNERVPILKSGEG
;
A
#
# COMPACT_ATOMS: atom_id res chain seq x y z
N MET A 1 -13.48 -0.95 16.06
CA MET A 1 -12.28 -1.83 16.06
C MET A 1 -11.45 -1.66 14.78
N THR A 2 -12.07 -1.75 13.59
CA THR A 2 -11.43 -1.65 12.26
C THR A 2 -10.58 -0.40 12.04
N SER A 3 -10.97 0.76 12.58
CA SER A 3 -10.23 2.02 12.45
C SER A 3 -8.82 1.95 13.04
N LYS A 4 -8.63 1.22 14.15
CA LYS A 4 -7.31 1.02 14.75
C LYS A 4 -6.43 0.10 13.89
N LEU A 5 -7.06 -0.90 13.25
CA LEU A 5 -6.38 -1.82 12.33
C LEU A 5 -5.94 -1.08 11.06
N LEU A 6 -6.83 -0.28 10.47
CA LEU A 6 -6.52 0.56 9.30
C LEU A 6 -5.42 1.59 9.61
N ASN A 7 -5.45 2.22 10.79
CA ASN A 7 -4.42 3.17 11.19
C ASN A 7 -3.07 2.48 11.47
N GLY A 8 -3.08 1.29 12.08
CA GLY A 8 -1.89 0.47 12.27
C GLY A 8 -1.28 0.00 10.94
N LEU A 9 -2.11 -0.46 9.99
CA LEU A 9 -1.65 -0.81 8.65
C LEU A 9 -1.08 0.42 7.93
N ASN A 10 -1.74 1.57 8.00
CA ASN A 10 -1.26 2.79 7.36
C ASN A 10 0.13 3.20 7.91
N THR A 11 0.30 3.21 9.23
CA THR A 11 1.61 3.50 9.86
C THR A 11 2.66 2.47 9.47
N LEU A 12 2.31 1.18 9.45
CA LEU A 12 3.21 0.11 9.05
C LEU A 12 3.62 0.23 7.57
N LEU A 13 2.67 0.57 6.68
CA LEU A 13 2.93 0.80 5.26
C LEU A 13 3.87 1.99 5.06
N VAL A 14 3.59 3.11 5.73
CA VAL A 14 4.42 4.32 5.64
C VAL A 14 5.83 4.06 6.17
N PHE A 15 5.95 3.45 7.35
CA PHE A 15 7.23 3.07 7.95
C PHE A 15 8.01 2.12 7.04
N ASN A 16 7.34 1.12 6.47
CA ASN A 16 7.90 0.19 5.51
C ASN A 16 8.39 0.89 4.24
N THR A 17 7.62 1.83 3.67
CA THR A 17 8.02 2.61 2.49
C THR A 17 9.26 3.45 2.77
N PHE A 18 9.34 4.12 3.93
CA PHE A 18 10.53 4.86 4.33
C PHE A 18 11.74 3.95 4.54
N PHE A 19 11.54 2.78 5.15
CA PHE A 19 12.58 1.78 5.31
C PHE A 19 13.12 1.31 3.96
N VAL A 20 12.23 1.02 3.00
CA VAL A 20 12.61 0.61 1.64
C VAL A 20 13.41 1.70 0.93
N LEU A 21 12.98 2.96 1.03
CA LEU A 21 13.69 4.11 0.46
C LEU A 21 15.07 4.32 1.12
N GLY A 22 15.17 4.22 2.45
CA GLY A 22 16.43 4.34 3.18
C GLY A 22 17.42 3.24 2.82
N SER A 23 16.93 2.01 2.66
CA SER A 23 17.76 0.87 2.25
C SER A 23 18.21 1.00 0.79
N PHE A 24 17.45 1.67 -0.07
CA PHE A 24 17.90 2.03 -1.42
C PHE A 24 19.05 3.05 -1.38
N ALA A 25 19.00 4.05 -0.50
CA ALA A 25 20.13 4.96 -0.30
C ALA A 25 21.38 4.22 0.21
N TRP A 26 21.20 3.28 1.15
CA TRP A 26 22.27 2.40 1.61
C TRP A 26 22.79 1.48 0.50
N PHE A 27 21.93 1.01 -0.40
CA PHE A 27 22.33 0.25 -1.59
C PHE A 27 23.29 1.03 -2.47
N VAL A 28 22.94 2.28 -2.78
CA VAL A 28 23.78 3.16 -3.60
C VAL A 28 25.12 3.41 -2.90
N ALA A 29 25.11 3.66 -1.59
CA ALA A 29 26.33 3.81 -0.80
C ALA A 29 27.20 2.52 -0.82
N ALA A 30 26.60 1.34 -0.69
CA ALA A 30 27.27 0.06 -0.74
C ALA A 30 27.80 -0.28 -2.16
N LEU A 31 27.09 0.13 -3.21
CA LEU A 31 27.51 -0.02 -4.60
C LEU A 31 28.75 0.82 -4.89
N VAL A 32 28.78 2.06 -4.41
CA VAL A 32 29.97 2.93 -4.45
C VAL A 32 31.10 2.40 -3.55
N GLY A 33 30.76 1.83 -2.39
CA GLY A 33 31.72 1.15 -1.52
C GLY A 33 32.34 -0.12 -2.13
N ARG A 34 31.60 -0.83 -2.98
CA ARG A 34 32.11 -2.01 -3.71
C ARG A 34 33.21 -1.62 -4.70
N SER A 35 33.11 -0.45 -5.34
CA SER A 35 34.21 0.11 -6.13
C SER A 35 35.43 0.50 -5.30
N ALA A 36 35.30 0.66 -3.97
CA ALA A 36 36.40 0.93 -3.04
C ALA A 36 37.01 -0.35 -2.41
N GLY A 37 36.63 -1.55 -2.86
CA GLY A 37 37.24 -2.81 -2.45
C GLY A 37 36.77 -3.36 -1.10
N VAL A 38 35.71 -2.79 -0.49
CA VAL A 38 35.14 -3.27 0.78
C VAL A 38 33.79 -3.97 0.51
N PRO A 39 33.76 -5.31 0.37
CA PRO A 39 32.56 -6.06 0.00
C PRO A 39 31.52 -6.20 1.13
N LEU A 40 31.84 -5.73 2.35
CA LEU A 40 31.03 -5.96 3.55
C LEU A 40 29.64 -5.28 3.50
N GLY A 41 29.51 -4.12 2.84
CA GLY A 41 28.25 -3.39 2.79
C GLY A 41 27.21 -4.01 1.84
N PHE A 42 27.67 -4.56 0.72
CA PHE A 42 26.79 -5.10 -0.32
C PHE A 42 26.27 -6.49 0.03
N ASP A 43 27.12 -7.37 0.57
CA ASP A 43 26.74 -8.76 0.91
C ASP A 43 25.76 -8.81 2.10
N LEU A 44 26.05 -8.00 3.13
CA LEU A 44 25.16 -7.84 4.28
C LEU A 44 23.81 -7.26 3.85
N TRP A 45 23.82 -6.30 2.94
CA TRP A 45 22.59 -5.73 2.41
C TRP A 45 21.82 -6.76 1.57
N TYR A 46 22.46 -7.47 0.64
CA TYR A 46 21.78 -8.50 -0.14
C TYR A 46 21.15 -9.58 0.75
N LYS A 47 21.84 -9.99 1.82
CA LYS A 47 21.31 -10.91 2.84
C LYS A 47 20.17 -10.34 3.67
N LEU A 48 20.14 -9.04 3.94
CA LEU A 48 19.02 -8.38 4.60
C LEU A 48 17.87 -8.09 3.63
N TRP A 49 18.14 -8.03 2.32
CA TRP A 49 17.13 -7.80 1.29
C TRP A 49 16.13 -8.97 1.24
N GLU A 50 16.62 -10.20 1.13
CA GLU A 50 15.80 -11.42 1.02
C GLU A 50 14.75 -11.61 2.15
N PRO A 51 15.11 -11.48 3.43
CA PRO A 51 14.15 -11.68 4.53
C PRO A 51 13.33 -10.44 4.87
N VAL A 52 13.76 -9.22 4.51
CA VAL A 52 13.09 -7.98 4.95
C VAL A 52 12.24 -7.37 3.84
N PHE A 53 12.71 -7.36 2.59
CA PHE A 53 12.06 -6.65 1.49
C PHE A 53 10.94 -7.45 0.84
N THR A 54 11.13 -8.75 0.72
CA THR A 54 10.15 -9.67 0.13
C THR A 54 8.83 -9.71 0.93
N PRO A 55 8.84 -9.88 2.27
CA PRO A 55 7.60 -9.77 3.05
C PRO A 55 7.06 -8.33 3.14
N ALA A 56 7.93 -7.32 3.19
CA ALA A 56 7.55 -5.91 3.15
C ALA A 56 6.75 -5.53 1.90
N LEU A 57 7.23 -5.94 0.73
CA LEU A 57 6.54 -5.72 -0.56
C LEU A 57 5.23 -6.50 -0.62
N GLY A 58 5.21 -7.74 -0.13
CA GLY A 58 3.99 -8.55 -0.02
C GLY A 58 2.94 -7.88 0.86
N LEU A 59 3.35 -7.25 1.95
CA LEU A 59 2.45 -6.52 2.85
C LEU A 59 1.94 -5.21 2.26
N LEU A 60 2.80 -4.49 1.52
CA LEU A 60 2.41 -3.30 0.76
C LEU A 60 1.38 -3.65 -0.32
N MET A 61 1.67 -4.69 -1.10
CA MET A 61 0.79 -5.16 -2.17
C MET A 61 -0.53 -5.69 -1.58
N GLY A 62 -0.46 -6.49 -0.52
CA GLY A 62 -1.64 -6.97 0.22
C GLY A 62 -2.47 -5.83 0.80
N GLY A 63 -1.83 -4.84 1.43
CA GLY A 63 -2.49 -3.65 1.98
C GLY A 63 -3.16 -2.79 0.91
N ALA A 64 -2.48 -2.55 -0.21
CA ALA A 64 -3.02 -1.82 -1.34
C ALA A 64 -4.19 -2.56 -2.01
N LEU A 65 -4.07 -3.87 -2.22
CA LEU A 65 -5.11 -4.72 -2.80
C LEU A 65 -6.35 -4.78 -1.91
N LEU A 66 -6.19 -4.99 -0.60
CA LEU A 66 -7.29 -4.97 0.35
C LEU A 66 -7.99 -3.61 0.36
N SER A 67 -7.23 -2.52 0.43
CA SER A 67 -7.77 -1.16 0.46
C SER A 67 -8.54 -0.84 -0.83
N GLY A 68 -7.99 -1.19 -1.99
CA GLY A 68 -8.64 -1.03 -3.29
C GLY A 68 -9.90 -1.88 -3.44
N LEU A 69 -9.85 -3.15 -3.02
CA LEU A 69 -10.96 -4.08 -3.13
C LEU A 69 -12.13 -3.67 -2.21
N LEU A 70 -11.84 -3.33 -0.95
CA LEU A 70 -12.86 -2.84 -0.01
C LEU A 70 -13.50 -1.54 -0.53
N SER A 71 -12.69 -0.61 -1.04
CA SER A 71 -13.17 0.66 -1.60
C SER A 71 -14.08 0.43 -2.82
N GLN A 72 -13.73 -0.51 -3.69
CA GLN A 72 -14.55 -0.82 -4.86
C GLN A 72 -15.90 -1.45 -4.48
N ILE A 73 -15.92 -2.34 -3.49
CA ILE A 73 -17.15 -2.97 -2.99
C ILE A 73 -18.07 -1.92 -2.33
N THR A 74 -17.53 -1.09 -1.43
CA THR A 74 -18.30 -0.02 -0.77
C THR A 74 -18.79 1.04 -1.76
N LYS A 75 -17.97 1.43 -2.75
CA LYS A 75 -18.38 2.36 -3.81
C LYS A 75 -19.56 1.81 -4.60
N ARG A 76 -19.56 0.52 -4.97
CA ARG A 76 -20.69 -0.09 -5.71
C ARG A 76 -21.97 -0.16 -4.87
N LEU A 77 -21.88 -0.46 -3.57
CA LEU A 77 -23.02 -0.45 -2.66
C LEU A 77 -23.59 0.97 -2.46
N SER A 78 -22.72 1.96 -2.25
CA SER A 78 -23.12 3.36 -2.06
C SER A 78 -23.70 4.01 -3.33
N GLN A 79 -23.18 3.68 -4.51
CA GLN A 79 -23.72 4.18 -5.79
C GLN A 79 -25.15 3.70 -6.05
N ARG A 80 -25.49 2.45 -5.69
CA ARG A 80 -26.87 1.93 -5.81
C ARG A 80 -27.84 2.68 -4.90
N ALA A 81 -27.42 3.03 -3.69
CA ALA A 81 -28.24 3.82 -2.77
C ALA A 81 -28.50 5.25 -3.30
N LYS A 82 -27.48 5.89 -3.90
CA LYS A 82 -27.61 7.26 -4.44
C LYS A 82 -28.41 7.33 -5.75
N GLN A 83 -28.52 6.24 -6.51
CA GLN A 83 -29.32 6.16 -7.74
C GLN A 83 -30.83 6.02 -7.45
N ASN A 84 -31.20 5.39 -6.34
CA ASN A 84 -32.59 5.23 -5.92
C ASN A 84 -33.25 6.54 -5.46
N GLU A 85 -32.45 7.56 -5.15
CA GLU A 85 -32.91 8.90 -4.75
C GLU A 85 -32.93 9.90 -5.93
N ARG A 86 -32.40 9.49 -7.09
CA ARG A 86 -32.34 10.28 -8.33
C ARG A 86 -33.44 9.92 -9.33
N VAL A 87 -34.42 9.13 -8.91
CA VAL A 87 -35.71 9.04 -9.59
C VAL A 87 -36.65 10.01 -8.87
N PRO A 88 -36.61 11.33 -9.15
CA PRO A 88 -37.75 12.16 -8.84
C PRO A 88 -38.91 11.54 -9.60
N ILE A 89 -40.01 11.38 -8.90
CA ILE A 89 -41.32 10.96 -9.39
C ILE A 89 -41.68 11.85 -10.61
N LEU A 90 -41.20 11.47 -11.79
CA LEU A 90 -41.69 12.03 -13.02
C LEU A 90 -42.94 11.21 -13.35
N LYS A 91 -44.06 11.88 -13.08
CA LYS A 91 -45.33 11.71 -13.79
C LYS A 91 -46.20 10.56 -13.31
N SER A 92 -46.50 10.56 -12.01
CA SER A 92 -47.86 10.26 -11.56
C SER A 92 -48.67 11.55 -11.71
N GLY A 93 -49.36 11.70 -12.84
CA GLY A 93 -50.07 12.95 -13.15
C GLY A 93 -50.33 13.14 -14.64
N GLU A 94 -50.94 12.16 -15.29
CA GLU A 94 -51.81 12.41 -16.44
C GLU A 94 -53.09 11.60 -16.17
N GLY A 95 -54.10 12.32 -15.67
CA GLY A 95 -55.50 11.93 -15.67
C GLY A 95 -56.22 12.52 -16.88
#